data_AF-A0A355SGI9-F1
#
_entry.id   AF-A0A355SGI9-F1
#
_cell.length_a   1.000
_cell.length_b   1.000
_cell.length_c   1.000
_cell.angle_alpha   90.00
_cell.angle_beta   90.00
_cell.angle_gamma   90.00
#
_symmetry.space_group_name_H-M   'P 1'
#
loop_
_entity.id
_entity.type
_entity.pdbx_description
1 polymer ?
#
loop_
_entity_poly.entity_id
_entity_poly.type
_entity_poly.pdbx_seq_one_letter_code
_entity_poly.pdbx_strand_id
1 'polypeptide(L)' 'NMVDVSPKKEKGGKYIHTYIKTIKTGDKFTLAQIGLITGRSHQIRAQLKEIGHPIIGDIKYGDETSNDYFKKN' A
#
# COMPACT_ATOMS: atom_id res chain seq x y z
N ASN A 1 12.10 10.54 1.75
CA ASN A 1 11.86 9.56 2.84
C ASN A 1 11.56 8.21 2.23
N MET A 2 12.36 7.20 2.58
CA MET A 2 12.21 5.80 2.15
C MET A 2 11.84 5.01 3.41
N VAL A 3 10.68 4.35 3.39
CA VAL A 3 10.22 3.53 4.52
C VAL A 3 10.40 2.07 4.14
N ASP A 4 11.09 1.33 5.01
CA ASP A 4 11.22 -0.12 4.91
C ASP A 4 10.13 -0.77 5.78
N VAL A 5 9.25 -1.55 5.16
CA VAL A 5 8.14 -2.21 5.85
C VAL A 5 8.35 -3.72 5.77
N SER A 6 8.88 -4.28 6.86
CA SER A 6 8.92 -5.72 7.09
C SER A 6 7.97 -6.08 8.24
N PRO A 7 6.87 -6.83 8.01
CA PRO A 7 6.04 -7.32 9.10
C PRO A 7 6.83 -8.27 10.02
N LYS A 8 6.49 -8.30 11.31
CA LYS A 8 7.13 -9.18 12.31
C LYS A 8 7.14 -10.63 11.81
N LYS A 9 8.28 -11.33 11.97
CA LYS A 9 8.42 -12.75 11.64
C LYS A 9 7.55 -13.60 12.57
N GLU A 10 6.32 -13.90 12.16
CA GLU A 10 5.55 -14.98 12.76
C GLU A 10 6.03 -16.34 12.25
N LYS A 11 5.95 -17.36 13.11
CA LYS A 11 6.39 -18.72 12.81
C LYS A 11 5.52 -19.29 11.69
N GLY A 12 6.05 -19.38 10.47
CA GLY A 12 5.33 -19.82 9.27
C GLY A 12 4.93 -18.71 8.30
N GLY A 13 5.15 -17.44 8.65
CA GLY A 13 4.93 -16.30 7.75
C GLY A 13 5.91 -16.30 6.58
N LYS A 14 5.40 -16.03 5.37
CA LYS A 14 6.27 -15.84 4.19
C LYS A 14 6.96 -14.49 4.29
N TYR A 15 8.27 -14.45 4.01
CA TYR A 15 9.00 -13.20 3.90
C TYR A 15 8.42 -12.32 2.79
N ILE A 16 8.19 -11.05 3.13
CA ILE A 16 7.65 -10.00 2.27
C ILE A 16 8.50 -8.76 2.48
N HIS A 17 8.96 -8.16 1.38
CA HIS A 17 9.76 -6.94 1.42
C HIS A 17 9.40 -6.01 0.26
N THR A 18 9.06 -4.78 0.62
CA THR A 18 8.65 -3.72 -0.30
C THR A 18 9.22 -2.39 0.16
N TYR A 19 9.83 -1.65 -0.75
CA TYR A 19 10.24 -0.27 -0.53
C TYR A 19 9.14 0.69 -0.96
N ILE A 20 8.87 1.68 -0.11
CA ILE A 20 7.92 2.75 -0.41
C ILE A 20 8.67 4.07 -0.35
N LYS A 21 8.60 4.82 -1.45
CA LYS A 21 9.14 6.18 -1.55
C LYS A 21 8.03 7.14 -1.92
N THR A 22 7.71 8.06 -1.02
CA THR A 22 6.79 9.15 -1.32
C THR A 22 7.40 10.08 -2.37
N ILE A 23 6.68 10.29 -3.47
CA ILE A 23 7.07 11.18 -4.56
C ILE A 23 6.40 12.55 -4.38
N LYS A 24 5.10 12.55 -4.05
CA LYS A 24 4.34 13.78 -3.81
C LYS A 24 3.19 13.50 -2.85
N THR A 25 2.98 14.39 -1.90
CA THR A 25 1.81 14.39 -1.01
C THR A 25 0.84 15.48 -1.45
N GLY A 26 -0.45 15.18 -1.45
CA GLY A 26 -1.53 16.16 -1.53
C GLY A 26 -2.46 16.02 -0.32
N ASP A 27 -3.51 16.84 -0.26
CA ASP A 27 -4.38 16.92 0.93
C ASP A 27 -5.15 15.62 1.22
N LYS A 28 -5.49 14.86 0.17
CA LYS A 28 -6.30 13.64 0.28
C LYS A 28 -5.57 12.36 -0.14
N PHE A 29 -4.44 12.47 -0.82
CA PHE A 29 -3.76 11.33 -1.41
C PHE A 29 -2.26 11.56 -1.55
N THR A 30 -1.52 10.45 -1.62
CA THR A 30 -0.07 10.46 -1.78
C THR A 30 0.30 9.67 -3.03
N LEU A 31 1.10 10.28 -3.90
CA LEU A 31 1.80 9.59 -4.97
C LEU A 31 3.06 8.94 -4.38
N ALA A 32 3.11 7.62 -4.43
CA ALA A 32 4.24 6.83 -3.96
C ALA A 32 4.82 5.96 -5.08
N GLN A 33 6.14 5.87 -5.12
CA GLN A 33 6.87 4.90 -5.90
C GLN A 33 7.07 3.64 -5.05
N ILE A 34 6.79 2.48 -5.63
CA ILE A 34 6.89 1.18 -4.97
C ILE A 34 8.00 0.35 -5.61
N GLY A 35 8.91 -0.17 -4.79
CA GLY A 35 9.93 -1.13 -5.20
C GLY A 35 9.67 -2.49 -4.58
N LEU A 36 9.38 -3.50 -5.40
CA LEU A 36 9.15 -4.87 -4.94
C LEU A 36 10.47 -5.64 -4.87
N ILE A 37 10.80 -6.20 -3.70
CA ILE A 37 11.90 -7.15 -3.55
C ILE A 37 11.36 -8.59 -3.60
N THR A 38 10.17 -8.82 -3.06
CA THR A 38 9.40 -10.05 -3.23
C THR A 38 8.14 -9.81 -4.06
N GLY A 39 7.64 -10.82 -4.75
CA GLY A 39 6.44 -10.73 -5.61
C GLY A 39 5.30 -11.65 -5.15
N ARG A 40 4.75 -11.44 -3.95
CA ARG A 40 3.60 -12.24 -3.46
C ARG A 40 2.27 -11.69 -3.97
N SER A 41 1.27 -12.56 -4.07
CA SER A 41 -0.08 -12.17 -4.50
C SER A 41 -0.63 -11.05 -3.63
N HIS A 42 -1.08 -9.97 -4.27
CA HIS A 42 -1.63 -8.78 -3.62
C HIS A 42 -0.71 -8.08 -2.60
N GLN A 43 0.60 -8.35 -2.62
CA GLN A 43 1.57 -7.85 -1.64
C GLN A 43 1.44 -6.34 -1.38
N ILE A 44 1.51 -5.53 -2.44
CA ILE A 44 1.42 -4.06 -2.33
C ILE A 44 0.08 -3.65 -1.72
N ARG A 45 -1.03 -4.21 -2.22
CA ARG A 45 -2.39 -3.86 -1.80
C ARG A 45 -2.62 -4.12 -0.32
N ALA A 46 -2.24 -5.31 0.14
CA ALA A 46 -2.38 -5.72 1.53
C ALA A 46 -1.49 -4.88 2.46
N GLN A 47 -0.20 -4.70 2.11
CA GLN A 47 0.72 -3.92 2.94
C GLN A 47 0.31 -2.45 3.03
N LEU A 48 -0.08 -1.83 1.91
CA LEU A 48 -0.52 -0.44 1.89
C LEU A 48 -1.79 -0.23 2.73
N LYS A 49 -2.73 -1.19 2.71
CA LYS A 49 -3.89 -1.17 3.61
C LYS A 49 -3.49 -1.33 5.08
N GLU A 50 -2.57 -2.25 5.38
CA GLU A 50 -2.09 -2.52 6.74
C GLU A 50 -1.44 -1.27 7.38
N ILE A 51 -0.67 -0.51 6.60
CA ILE A 51 -0.06 0.75 7.07
C ILE A 51 -1.00 1.96 7.00
N GLY A 52 -2.28 1.78 6.67
CA GLY A 52 -3.28 2.86 6.63
C GLY A 52 -3.28 3.73 5.37
N HIS A 53 -2.57 3.35 4.32
CA HIS A 53 -2.49 4.08 3.05
C HIS A 53 -2.95 3.22 1.85
N PRO A 54 -4.20 2.72 1.83
CA PRO A 54 -4.66 1.81 0.78
C PRO A 54 -4.63 2.44 -0.62
N ILE A 55 -4.56 1.58 -1.64
CA ILE A 55 -4.56 2.02 -3.04
C ILE A 55 -5.96 2.52 -3.42
N ILE A 56 -6.00 3.70 -4.03
CA ILE A 56 -7.22 4.29 -4.59
C ILE A 56 -7.74 3.42 -5.74
N GLY A 57 -9.05 3.16 -5.74
CA GLY A 57 -9.73 2.30 -6.71
C GLY A 57 -9.65 0.80 -6.40
N ASP A 58 -8.95 0.41 -5.33
CA ASP A 58 -8.86 -0.98 -4.93
C ASP A 58 -10.18 -1.46 -4.30
N ILE A 59 -10.91 -2.35 -4.97
CA ILE A 59 -12.21 -2.85 -4.50
C ILE A 59 -12.07 -3.75 -3.25
N LYS A 60 -10.94 -4.44 -3.07
CA LYS A 60 -10.76 -5.47 -2.04
C LYS A 60 -10.05 -4.97 -0.80
N TYR A 61 -9.00 -4.17 -0.98
CA TYR A 61 -8.16 -3.63 0.11
C TYR A 61 -8.26 -2.10 0.20
N GLY A 62 -9.01 -1.45 -0.69
CA GLY A 62 -9.19 -0.01 -0.68
C GLY A 62 -10.04 0.49 0.47
N ASP A 63 -10.33 1.78 0.41
CA ASP A 63 -11.33 2.43 1.25
C ASP A 63 -12.53 2.81 0.37
N GLU A 64 -13.72 2.36 0.76
CA GLU A 64 -14.94 2.54 -0.05
C GLU A 64 -15.29 4.03 -0.22
N THR A 65 -15.19 4.81 0.86
CA THR A 65 -15.45 6.25 0.84
C THR A 65 -14.49 6.98 -0.09
N SER A 66 -13.20 6.66 -0.01
CA SER A 66 -12.17 7.21 -0.89
C SER A 66 -12.41 6.82 -2.34
N ASN A 67 -12.70 5.54 -2.60
CA ASN A 67 -12.98 5.03 -3.94
C ASN A 67 -14.20 5.72 -4.57
N ASP A 68 -15.27 5.92 -3.81
CA ASP A 68 -16.47 6.61 -4.28
C ASP A 68 -16.23 8.09 -4.56
N TYR A 69 -15.37 8.75 -3.76
CA TYR A 69 -14.94 10.11 -4.03
C TYR A 69 -14.25 10.22 -5.41
N PHE A 70 -13.34 9.28 -5.73
CA PHE A 70 -12.61 9.28 -7.01
C PHE A 70 -13.41 8.72 -8.20
N LYS A 71 -14.54 8.03 -7.98
CA LYS A 71 -15.45 7.64 -9.08
C LYS A 71 -16.33 8.79 -9.55
N LYS A 72 -16.62 9.75 -8.67
CA LYS A 72 -17.59 10.83 -8.90
C LYS A 72 -16.95 12.12 -9.42
N ASN A 73 -15.62 12.22 -9.38
CA ASN A 73 -14.81 13.35 -9.84
C ASN A 73 -13.82 12.86 -10.90
#